data_AF-A0A7K4FDS7-F1
#
_entry.id   AF-A0A7K4FDS7-F1
#
_cell.length_a   1.000
_cell.length_b   1.000
_cell.length_c   1.000
_cell.angle_alpha   90.00
_cell.angle_beta   90.00
_cell.angle_gamma   90.00
#
_symmetry.space_group_name_H-M   'P 1'
#
loop_
_entity.id
_entity.type
_entity.pdbx_description
1 polymer ?
#
loop_
_entity_poly.entity_id
_entity_poly.type
_entity_poly.pdbx_seq_one_letter_code
_entity_poly.pdbx_strand_id
1 'polypeptide(L)'
;MTMEDLESKTISTPKQNLAYFPPPLKQIKAGTEPGNVTCTEGLELVLRFSDGDPACIKPSSVEKLIKRGWAIHVLPGYEKNENNNSETFALGSLEVESTDVSYFGNSKGYLAAPTVDGQYPGIIMIHEFWGLNDNIKQMAEKIASHGYVVLAVDLYDG
;
A
#
# COMPACT_ATOMS: atom_id res chain seq x y z
N MET A 1 29.64 -10.37 64.74
CA MET A 1 30.68 -9.72 63.93
C MET A 1 30.03 -9.43 62.58
N THR A 2 29.11 -8.45 62.59
CA THR A 2 29.26 -7.01 62.26
C THR A 2 29.08 -6.75 60.78
N MET A 3 28.31 -5.69 60.51
CA MET A 3 28.00 -5.12 59.22
C MET A 3 29.26 -4.50 58.62
N GLU A 4 29.76 -5.08 57.54
CA GLU A 4 30.75 -4.58 56.55
C GLU A 4 30.99 -5.84 55.69
N ASP A 5 30.26 -6.06 54.60
CA ASP A 5 30.72 -5.63 53.28
C ASP A 5 29.55 -5.66 52.28
N LEU A 6 28.92 -4.51 52.06
CA LEU A 6 28.18 -4.19 50.83
C LEU A 6 29.18 -3.52 49.89
N GLU A 7 29.70 -4.23 48.88
CA GLU A 7 29.94 -3.67 47.53
C GLU A 7 30.48 -4.69 46.51
N SER A 8 29.77 -4.76 45.38
CA SER A 8 30.26 -5.11 44.04
C SER A 8 30.68 -6.56 43.73
N LYS A 9 29.91 -7.21 42.84
CA LYS A 9 30.42 -7.99 41.69
C LYS A 9 29.27 -8.41 40.76
N THR A 10 28.96 -7.49 39.85
CA THR A 10 28.66 -7.71 38.43
C THR A 10 28.04 -9.06 38.03
N ILE A 11 26.72 -9.04 37.79
CA ILE A 11 26.03 -10.01 36.94
C ILE A 11 26.46 -9.72 35.49
N SER A 12 27.28 -10.59 34.90
CA SER A 12 27.65 -10.53 33.50
C SER A 12 26.45 -10.88 32.62
N THR A 13 25.83 -9.88 32.00
CA THR A 13 24.78 -10.06 31.00
C THR A 13 25.35 -10.80 29.77
N PRO A 14 24.69 -11.85 29.24
CA PRO A 14 25.15 -12.52 28.03
C PRO A 14 25.03 -11.55 26.84
N LYS A 15 26.14 -11.30 26.14
CA LYS A 15 26.15 -10.58 24.86
C LYS A 15 25.24 -11.32 23.88
N GLN A 16 24.10 -10.71 23.54
CA GLN A 16 23.18 -11.21 22.53
C GLN A 16 23.89 -11.19 21.17
N ASN A 17 23.96 -12.33 20.49
CA ASN A 17 24.44 -12.41 19.11
C ASN A 17 23.39 -11.76 18.19
N LEU A 18 23.67 -10.57 17.67
CA LEU A 18 22.82 -9.87 16.70
C LEU A 18 22.59 -10.75 15.46
N ALA A 19 21.35 -10.81 14.97
CA ALA A 19 21.01 -11.57 13.76
C ALA A 19 21.61 -10.88 12.51
N TYR A 20 22.63 -11.49 11.93
CA TYR A 20 23.34 -11.00 10.74
C TYR A 20 22.73 -11.55 9.45
N PHE A 21 22.46 -10.66 8.49
CA PHE A 21 22.01 -11.00 7.14
C PHE A 21 23.02 -10.49 6.09
N PRO A 22 23.19 -11.20 4.95
CA PRO A 22 24.14 -10.79 3.92
C PRO A 22 23.76 -9.42 3.30
N PRO A 23 24.71 -8.66 2.75
CA PRO A 23 24.42 -7.37 2.12
C PRO A 23 23.36 -7.48 1.00
N PRO A 24 22.57 -6.43 0.75
CA PRO A 24 21.48 -6.44 -0.25
C PRO A 24 21.89 -6.99 -1.62
N LEU A 25 23.03 -6.52 -2.16
CA LEU A 25 23.54 -6.98 -3.46
C LEU A 25 23.82 -8.49 -3.53
N LYS A 26 24.14 -9.14 -2.41
CA LYS A 26 24.32 -10.60 -2.39
C LYS A 26 22.99 -11.34 -2.41
N GLN A 27 21.96 -10.79 -1.75
CA GLN A 27 20.62 -11.36 -1.75
C GLN A 27 19.97 -11.25 -3.14
N ILE A 28 20.09 -10.10 -3.80
CA ILE A 28 19.63 -9.92 -5.18
C ILE A 28 20.30 -10.91 -6.14
N LYS A 29 21.63 -11.08 -6.03
CA LYS A 29 22.36 -12.07 -6.82
C LYS A 29 21.93 -13.51 -6.55
N ALA A 30 21.35 -13.78 -5.38
CA ALA A 30 20.78 -15.07 -5.02
C ALA A 30 19.29 -15.22 -5.41
N GLY A 31 18.70 -14.22 -6.07
CA GLY A 31 17.32 -14.25 -6.56
C GLY A 31 16.29 -13.61 -5.64
N THR A 32 16.69 -12.96 -4.55
CA THR A 32 15.77 -12.18 -3.71
C THR A 32 15.33 -10.93 -4.47
N GLU A 33 14.04 -10.57 -4.41
CA GLU A 33 13.54 -9.33 -4.98
C GLU A 33 13.96 -8.10 -4.16
N PRO A 34 14.11 -6.91 -4.77
CA PRO A 34 14.51 -5.69 -4.05
C PRO A 34 13.67 -5.37 -2.81
N GLY A 35 12.35 -5.55 -2.87
CA GLY A 35 11.45 -5.29 -1.74
C GLY A 35 11.51 -6.34 -0.63
N ASN A 36 12.08 -7.51 -0.91
CA ASN A 36 12.12 -8.67 0.00
C ASN A 36 13.51 -8.90 0.63
N VAL A 37 14.42 -7.93 0.50
CA VAL A 37 15.76 -8.00 1.10
C VAL A 37 15.69 -7.88 2.61
N THR A 38 16.27 -8.85 3.32
CA THR A 38 16.30 -8.84 4.79
C THR A 38 17.52 -8.08 5.30
N CYS A 39 17.29 -7.04 6.11
CA CYS A 39 18.37 -6.26 6.71
C CYS A 39 18.86 -6.87 8.02
N THR A 40 20.17 -6.72 8.28
CA THR A 40 20.76 -6.99 9.60
C THR A 40 20.07 -6.17 10.68
N GLU A 41 19.95 -6.73 11.88
CA GLU A 41 19.29 -6.09 13.02
C GLU A 41 19.77 -4.64 13.24
N GLY A 42 18.81 -3.73 13.44
CA GLY A 42 19.07 -2.29 13.61
C GLY A 42 19.19 -1.48 12.30
N LEU A 43 19.02 -2.12 11.14
CA LEU A 43 18.89 -1.47 9.84
C LEU A 43 17.50 -1.67 9.25
N GLU A 44 17.07 -0.69 8.46
CA GLU A 44 15.78 -0.66 7.79
C GLU A 44 15.99 -0.69 6.27
N LEU A 45 15.16 -1.47 5.58
CA LEU A 45 15.19 -1.57 4.13
C LEU A 45 14.54 -0.34 3.49
N VAL A 46 15.23 0.26 2.53
CA VAL A 46 14.68 1.23 1.59
C VAL A 46 15.09 0.87 0.17
N LEU A 47 14.37 1.35 -0.84
CA LEU A 47 14.86 1.33 -2.21
C LEU A 47 15.40 2.70 -2.58
N ARG A 48 16.45 2.74 -3.39
CA ARG A 48 16.95 3.99 -3.94
C ARG A 48 15.98 4.51 -4.99
N PHE A 49 15.70 5.81 -4.98
CA PHE A 49 14.76 6.43 -5.91
C PHE A 49 15.22 6.36 -7.38
N SER A 50 16.53 6.37 -7.63
CA SER A 50 17.08 6.44 -8.99
C SER A 50 16.98 5.14 -9.79
N ASP A 51 17.21 4.00 -9.14
CA ASP A 51 17.40 2.70 -9.80
C ASP A 51 16.58 1.57 -9.15
N GLY A 52 15.96 1.81 -7.99
CA GLY A 52 15.24 0.80 -7.23
C GLY A 52 16.15 -0.17 -6.46
N ASP A 53 17.46 0.10 -6.35
CA ASP A 53 18.37 -0.78 -5.62
C ASP A 53 18.04 -0.80 -4.12
N PRO A 54 18.06 -1.99 -3.48
CA PRO A 54 17.81 -2.11 -2.05
C PRO A 54 19.00 -1.62 -1.23
N ALA A 55 18.73 -0.86 -0.17
CA ALA A 55 19.71 -0.40 0.80
C ALA A 55 19.21 -0.60 2.23
N CYS A 56 20.06 -1.20 3.07
CA CYS A 56 19.83 -1.28 4.50
C CYS A 56 20.48 -0.07 5.19
N ILE A 57 19.66 0.85 5.69
CA ILE A 57 20.13 2.11 6.29
C ILE A 57 19.67 2.22 7.75
N LYS A 58 20.30 3.11 8.52
CA LYS A 58 19.86 3.35 9.91
C LYS A 58 18.48 4.04 9.91
N PRO A 59 17.55 3.67 10.81
CA PRO A 59 16.23 4.29 10.91
C PRO A 59 16.31 5.83 11.02
N SER A 60 17.27 6.36 11.76
CA SER A 60 17.50 7.81 11.91
C SER A 60 17.93 8.55 10.63
N SER A 61 18.29 7.80 9.58
CA SER A 61 18.67 8.31 8.26
C SER A 61 17.57 8.12 7.21
N VAL A 62 16.61 7.23 7.44
CA VAL A 62 15.52 6.90 6.49
C VAL A 62 14.74 8.16 6.11
N GLU A 63 14.17 8.85 7.09
CA GLU A 63 13.37 10.04 6.87
C GLU A 63 14.15 11.14 6.13
N LYS A 64 15.43 11.32 6.50
CA LYS A 64 16.31 12.33 5.88
C LYS A 64 16.56 12.03 4.41
N LEU A 65 16.75 10.76 4.07
CA LEU A 65 17.05 10.33 2.71
C LEU A 65 15.81 10.30 1.82
N ILE A 66 14.64 10.03 2.39
CA ILE A 66 13.35 10.16 1.68
C ILE A 66 13.07 11.62 1.37
N LYS A 67 13.20 12.53 2.34
CA LYS A 67 13.02 13.98 2.12
C LYS A 67 13.97 14.56 1.07
N ARG A 68 15.13 13.94 0.89
CA ARG A 68 16.14 14.34 -0.11
C ARG A 68 15.94 13.69 -1.47
N GLY A 69 14.89 12.88 -1.65
CA GLY A 69 14.61 12.16 -2.90
C GLY A 69 15.66 11.09 -3.22
N TRP A 70 16.40 10.60 -2.23
CA TRP A 70 17.39 9.55 -2.43
C TRP A 70 16.79 8.15 -2.20
N ALA A 71 15.86 8.03 -1.26
CA ALA A 71 15.20 6.76 -0.90
C ALA A 71 13.68 6.85 -1.05
N ILE A 72 13.05 5.69 -1.26
CA ILE A 72 11.62 5.46 -1.12
C ILE A 72 11.39 4.38 -0.05
N HIS A 73 10.31 4.53 0.73
CA HIS A 73 9.89 3.47 1.64
C HIS A 73 9.40 2.26 0.84
N VAL A 74 9.79 1.06 1.30
CA VAL A 74 9.22 -0.19 0.77
C VAL A 74 7.83 -0.34 1.36
N LEU A 75 6.79 -0.14 0.55
CA LEU A 75 5.44 -0.54 0.92
C LEU A 75 5.37 -2.07 0.80
N PRO A 76 4.98 -2.81 1.85
CA PRO A 76 4.74 -4.23 1.72
C PRO A 76 3.64 -4.45 0.65
N GLY A 77 3.97 -5.19 -0.42
CA GLY A 77 3.04 -5.51 -1.51
C GLY A 77 3.01 -4.57 -2.71
N TYR A 78 3.99 -3.67 -2.89
CA TYR A 78 4.08 -2.87 -4.13
C TYR A 78 4.71 -3.68 -5.26
N GLU A 79 3.89 -4.32 -6.09
CA GLU A 79 4.31 -4.94 -7.35
C GLU A 79 4.41 -3.90 -8.46
N LYS A 80 5.59 -3.82 -9.09
CA LYS A 80 5.84 -2.88 -10.20
C LYS A 80 5.07 -3.40 -11.42
N ASN A 81 4.02 -2.66 -11.81
CA ASN A 81 3.12 -2.88 -12.96
C ASN A 81 1.81 -3.64 -12.71
N GLU A 82 1.39 -3.85 -11.45
CA GLU A 82 0.08 -4.48 -11.14
C GLU A 82 -0.90 -3.52 -10.44
N ASN A 83 -0.51 -2.28 -10.14
CA ASN A 83 -1.34 -1.37 -9.37
C ASN A 83 -2.35 -0.61 -10.22
N ASN A 84 -3.41 -1.29 -10.66
CA ASN A 84 -4.68 -0.63 -10.92
C ASN A 84 -5.31 -0.28 -9.55
N ASN A 85 -5.65 1.00 -9.33
CA ASN A 85 -6.32 1.42 -8.10
C ASN A 85 -7.56 0.57 -7.79
N SER A 86 -8.22 0.03 -8.83
CA SER A 86 -9.38 -0.86 -8.68
C SER A 86 -9.02 -2.22 -8.06
N GLU A 87 -7.84 -2.78 -8.30
CA GLU A 87 -7.44 -4.12 -7.84
C GLU A 87 -7.10 -4.18 -6.35
N THR A 88 -6.82 -3.03 -5.74
CA THR A 88 -6.65 -2.93 -4.28
C THR A 88 -7.97 -3.17 -3.53
N PHE A 89 -9.10 -2.91 -4.18
CA PHE A 89 -10.43 -3.11 -3.59
C PHE A 89 -11.00 -4.45 -4.05
N ALA A 90 -11.20 -5.37 -3.10
CA ALA A 90 -11.81 -6.67 -3.38
C ALA A 90 -13.28 -6.50 -3.83
N LEU A 91 -13.87 -7.54 -4.42
CA LEU A 91 -15.32 -7.61 -4.64
C LEU A 91 -16.04 -7.86 -3.31
N GLY A 92 -17.17 -7.19 -3.13
CA GLY A 92 -18.09 -7.39 -2.01
C GLY A 92 -19.00 -8.61 -2.22
N SER A 93 -19.98 -8.78 -1.32
CA SER A 93 -20.83 -9.97 -1.29
C SER A 93 -22.15 -9.85 -2.05
N LEU A 94 -22.49 -8.66 -2.54
CA LEU A 94 -23.74 -8.42 -3.28
C LEU A 94 -23.49 -8.48 -4.79
N GLU A 95 -24.41 -9.09 -5.52
CA GLU A 95 -24.46 -8.98 -6.97
C GLU A 95 -24.84 -7.56 -7.37
N VAL A 96 -24.27 -7.08 -8.48
CA VAL A 96 -24.39 -5.70 -8.94
C VAL A 96 -24.96 -5.69 -10.35
N GLU A 97 -25.88 -4.76 -10.59
CA GLU A 97 -26.27 -4.33 -11.93
C GLU A 97 -25.73 -2.94 -12.21
N SER A 98 -25.44 -2.68 -13.48
CA SER A 98 -24.83 -1.43 -13.91
C SER A 98 -25.29 -0.99 -15.28
N THR A 99 -25.27 0.33 -15.50
CA THR A 99 -25.72 0.93 -16.76
C THR A 99 -25.15 2.34 -16.96
N ASP A 100 -24.89 2.71 -18.20
CA ASP A 100 -24.61 4.10 -18.56
C ASP A 100 -25.91 4.92 -18.49
N VAL A 101 -25.87 6.06 -17.81
CA VAL A 101 -27.03 6.90 -17.52
C VAL A 101 -26.83 8.33 -17.99
N SER A 102 -27.93 9.01 -18.30
CA SER A 102 -27.99 10.47 -18.39
C SER A 102 -28.84 10.99 -17.24
N TYR A 103 -28.27 11.82 -16.37
CA TYR A 103 -28.92 12.21 -15.11
C TYR A 103 -29.28 13.70 -15.02
N PHE A 104 -28.71 14.55 -15.88
CA PHE A 104 -29.06 15.98 -15.90
C PHE A 104 -28.69 16.64 -17.24
N GLY A 105 -29.69 17.07 -18.03
CA GLY A 105 -29.43 17.67 -19.34
C GLY A 105 -28.62 16.72 -20.24
N ASN A 106 -27.40 17.13 -20.60
CA ASN A 106 -26.47 16.32 -21.39
C ASN A 106 -25.41 15.60 -20.53
N SER A 107 -25.47 15.69 -19.21
CA SER A 107 -24.53 15.03 -18.30
C SER A 107 -24.78 13.53 -18.26
N LYS A 108 -23.69 12.78 -18.50
CA LYS A 108 -23.66 11.31 -18.51
C LYS A 108 -22.89 10.77 -17.32
N GLY A 109 -23.04 9.48 -17.07
CA GLY A 109 -22.27 8.75 -16.08
C GLY A 109 -22.54 7.26 -16.14
N TYR A 110 -21.98 6.53 -15.19
CA TYR A 110 -22.17 5.11 -14.99
C TYR A 110 -22.78 4.87 -13.62
N LEU A 111 -23.92 4.20 -13.57
CA LEU A 111 -24.61 3.85 -12.34
C LEU A 111 -24.38 2.36 -12.05
N ALA A 112 -23.96 2.05 -10.83
CA ALA A 112 -23.84 0.69 -10.32
C ALA A 112 -24.58 0.55 -8.99
N ALA A 113 -25.39 -0.50 -8.84
CA ALA A 113 -26.21 -0.74 -7.65
C ALA A 113 -26.37 -2.24 -7.35
N PRO A 114 -26.60 -2.63 -6.08
CA PRO A 114 -26.94 -4.01 -5.75
C PRO A 114 -28.23 -4.45 -6.45
N THR A 115 -28.26 -5.68 -6.94
CA THR A 115 -29.46 -6.28 -7.59
C THR A 115 -30.59 -6.58 -6.60
N VAL A 116 -30.25 -6.67 -5.31
CA VAL A 116 -31.22 -6.93 -4.23
C VAL A 116 -31.88 -5.61 -3.84
N ASP A 117 -33.22 -5.59 -3.85
CA ASP A 117 -33.98 -4.42 -3.40
C ASP A 117 -33.63 -4.03 -1.95
N GLY A 118 -33.33 -2.75 -1.74
CA GLY A 118 -32.96 -2.23 -0.43
C GLY A 118 -32.68 -0.72 -0.44
N GLN A 119 -32.49 -0.16 0.76
CA GLN A 119 -31.95 1.19 0.91
C GLN A 119 -30.44 1.11 1.15
N TYR A 120 -29.70 1.72 0.23
CA TYR A 120 -28.24 1.76 0.28
C TYR A 120 -27.75 3.21 0.31
N PRO A 121 -26.65 3.52 1.02
CA PRO A 121 -26.00 4.81 0.92
C PRO A 121 -25.54 5.10 -0.52
N GLY A 122 -25.75 6.34 -0.96
CA GLY A 122 -25.33 6.82 -2.27
C GLY A 122 -23.91 7.36 -2.27
N ILE A 123 -23.15 7.07 -3.33
CA ILE A 123 -21.81 7.61 -3.58
C ILE A 123 -21.81 8.28 -4.94
N ILE A 124 -21.27 9.50 -5.00
CA ILE A 124 -20.90 10.16 -6.24
C ILE A 124 -19.39 9.97 -6.43
N MET A 125 -18.99 9.26 -7.48
CA MET A 125 -17.60 8.99 -7.81
C MET A 125 -17.13 9.95 -8.91
N ILE A 126 -16.02 10.62 -8.65
CA ILE A 126 -15.36 11.52 -9.62
C ILE A 126 -14.07 10.83 -10.06
N HIS A 127 -13.93 10.61 -11.36
CA HIS A 127 -12.75 9.98 -11.96
C HIS A 127 -11.54 10.94 -12.02
N GLU A 128 -10.38 10.37 -12.35
CA GLU A 128 -9.15 11.13 -12.58
C GLU A 128 -9.06 11.69 -14.02
N PHE A 129 -7.89 12.19 -14.41
CA PHE A 129 -7.64 12.90 -15.66
C PHE A 129 -8.01 12.12 -16.94
N TRP A 130 -7.98 10.79 -16.92
CA TRP A 130 -8.34 9.95 -18.07
C TRP A 130 -9.84 9.73 -18.27
N GLY A 131 -10.72 10.35 -17.48
CA GLY A 131 -12.16 10.26 -17.72
C GLY A 131 -12.82 9.02 -17.11
N LEU A 132 -14.09 8.83 -17.46
CA LEU A 132 -14.89 7.66 -17.09
C LEU A 132 -14.51 6.45 -17.94
N ASN A 133 -13.41 5.79 -17.62
CA ASN A 133 -12.96 4.58 -18.32
C ASN A 133 -13.36 3.28 -17.60
N ASP A 134 -13.04 2.13 -18.21
CA ASP A 134 -13.38 0.80 -17.67
C ASP A 134 -12.85 0.55 -16.26
N ASN A 135 -11.70 1.12 -15.88
CA ASN A 135 -11.16 0.97 -14.52
C ASN A 135 -12.03 1.69 -13.49
N ILE A 136 -12.56 2.86 -13.86
CA ILE A 136 -13.49 3.62 -13.01
C ILE A 136 -14.83 2.90 -12.91
N LYS A 137 -15.35 2.37 -14.02
CA LYS A 137 -16.59 1.58 -14.04
C LYS A 137 -16.48 0.33 -13.15
N GLN A 138 -15.38 -0.42 -13.28
CA GLN A 138 -15.09 -1.57 -12.42
C GLN A 138 -14.96 -1.19 -10.94
N MET A 139 -14.36 -0.04 -10.61
CA MET A 139 -14.32 0.44 -9.24
C MET A 139 -15.73 0.77 -8.70
N ALA A 140 -16.58 1.38 -9.52
CA ALA A 140 -17.97 1.67 -9.14
C ALA A 140 -18.74 0.39 -8.81
N GLU A 141 -18.58 -0.66 -9.62
CA GLU A 141 -19.17 -1.99 -9.37
C GLU A 141 -18.63 -2.63 -8.08
N LYS A 142 -17.32 -2.58 -7.85
CA LYS A 142 -16.70 -3.10 -6.62
C LYS A 142 -17.24 -2.39 -5.39
N ILE A 143 -17.37 -1.07 -5.40
CA ILE A 143 -17.99 -0.34 -4.30
C ILE A 143 -19.47 -0.72 -4.16
N ALA A 144 -20.22 -0.81 -5.26
CA ALA A 144 -21.64 -1.17 -5.21
C ALA A 144 -21.86 -2.56 -4.59
N SER A 145 -20.98 -3.53 -4.87
CA SER A 145 -21.05 -4.89 -4.30
C SER A 145 -20.88 -4.94 -2.77
N HIS A 146 -20.45 -3.85 -2.13
CA HIS A 146 -20.39 -3.70 -0.67
C HIS A 146 -21.67 -3.10 -0.06
N GLY A 147 -22.71 -2.86 -0.86
CA GLY A 147 -23.98 -2.29 -0.40
C GLY A 147 -24.03 -0.77 -0.53
N TYR A 148 -23.62 -0.26 -1.69
CA TYR A 148 -23.69 1.16 -2.04
C TYR A 148 -24.36 1.34 -3.40
N VAL A 149 -25.05 2.47 -3.60
CA VAL A 149 -25.44 2.90 -4.95
C VAL A 149 -24.42 3.92 -5.42
N VAL A 150 -23.75 3.66 -6.53
CA VAL A 150 -22.61 4.46 -7.00
C VAL A 150 -22.94 5.08 -8.35
N LEU A 151 -22.92 6.41 -8.42
CA LEU A 151 -22.94 7.16 -9.67
C LEU A 151 -21.53 7.68 -9.95
N ALA A 152 -20.83 7.07 -10.90
CA ALA A 152 -19.60 7.61 -11.46
C ALA A 152 -19.93 8.63 -12.54
N VAL A 153 -19.61 9.90 -12.31
CA VAL A 153 -19.93 10.97 -13.26
C VAL A 153 -18.94 10.97 -14.42
N ASP A 154 -19.41 11.25 -15.63
CA ASP A 154 -18.56 11.51 -16.78
C ASP A 154 -18.34 13.01 -16.94
N LEU A 155 -17.13 13.48 -16.66
CA LEU A 155 -16.75 14.88 -16.79
C LEU A 155 -15.98 15.19 -18.08
N TYR A 156 -15.50 14.16 -18.80
CA TYR A 156 -14.59 14.31 -19.95
C TYR A 156 -15.06 13.60 -21.23
N ASP A 157 -16.33 13.20 -21.30
CA ASP A 157 -16.91 12.45 -22.43
C ASP A 157 -16.19 11.11 -22.68
N GLY A 158 -15.93 10.38 -21.58
CA GLY A 158 -15.18 9.11 -21.53
C GLY A 158 -15.91 7.88 -22.05
#